data_AF-A0A7X7KGB1-F1
#
_entry.id   AF-A0A7X7KGB1-F1
#
_cell.length_a   1.000
_cell.length_b   1.000
_cell.length_c   1.000
_cell.angle_alpha   90.00
_cell.angle_beta   90.00
_cell.angle_gamma   90.00
#
_symmetry.space_group_name_H-M   'P 1'
#
loop_
_entity.id
_entity.type
_entity.pdbx_description
1 polymer ?
#
loop_
_entity_poly.entity_id
_entity_poly.type
_entity_poly.pdbx_seq_one_letter_code
_entity_poly.pdbx_strand_id
1 'polypeptide(L)'
;MPDAEPIADARRVEEFMELYSSCQRSLYVYIVSLIGNPIDAHDVLQDANLVLWQKFDQFERGTNFKAWAREIARYRVLRYRQIHANDAPIMDPAVLDVLARRLDETDQGDADRLTGLLLGCVERLCEADRELIRLRYHYAVQVKELAERLNRSENAVSQSLGRIRRALRKCVEEEVKRSEEGEHTA
;
A
#
# COMPACT_ATOMS: atom_id res chain seq x y z
N MET A 1 22.82 -6.60 -22.64
CA MET A 1 22.16 -5.54 -21.85
C MET A 1 23.05 -4.31 -21.97
N PRO A 2 22.59 -3.21 -22.58
CA PRO A 2 23.38 -1.98 -22.61
C PRO A 2 23.15 -1.18 -21.32
N ASP A 3 24.24 -0.57 -20.87
CA ASP A 3 24.46 0.07 -19.59
C ASP A 3 23.48 1.23 -19.33
N ALA A 4 22.86 1.24 -18.14
CA ALA A 4 22.24 2.45 -17.63
C ALA A 4 23.38 3.40 -17.21
N GLU A 5 23.67 4.41 -18.03
CA GLU A 5 24.59 5.48 -17.66
C GLU A 5 24.03 6.19 -16.41
N PRO A 6 24.82 6.38 -15.34
CA PRO A 6 24.38 7.14 -14.19
C PRO A 6 24.12 8.59 -14.59
N ILE A 7 23.05 9.17 -14.06
CA ILE A 7 22.67 10.58 -14.25
C ILE A 7 23.87 11.45 -13.85
N ALA A 8 24.62 11.94 -14.85
CA ALA A 8 25.87 12.69 -14.63
C ALA A 8 25.62 14.15 -14.22
N ASP A 9 24.38 14.65 -14.38
CA ASP A 9 24.00 16.02 -14.03
C ASP A 9 23.51 16.12 -12.58
N ALA A 10 24.30 16.76 -11.73
CA ALA A 10 23.97 17.00 -10.33
C ALA A 10 22.60 17.67 -10.13
N ARG A 11 22.15 18.54 -11.05
CA ARG A 11 20.82 19.17 -10.98
C ARG A 11 19.70 18.19 -11.23
N ARG A 12 19.93 17.22 -12.12
CA ARG A 12 18.97 16.15 -12.43
C ARG A 12 18.87 15.17 -11.25
N VAL A 13 19.98 14.89 -10.57
CA VAL A 13 19.98 14.12 -9.32
C VAL A 13 19.19 14.82 -8.23
N GLU A 14 19.41 16.12 -8.04
CA GLU A 14 18.67 16.92 -7.05
C GLU A 14 17.17 16.93 -7.32
N GLU A 15 16.78 17.18 -8.58
CA GLU A 15 15.38 17.11 -9.02
C GLU A 15 14.75 15.74 -8.73
N PHE A 16 15.46 14.65 -9.02
CA PHE A 16 14.99 13.30 -8.67
C PHE A 16 14.76 13.19 -7.17
N MET A 17 15.71 13.62 -6.34
CA MET A 17 15.65 13.46 -4.88
C MET A 17 14.47 14.24 -4.27
N GLU A 18 14.18 15.44 -4.77
CA GLU A 18 13.02 16.23 -4.38
C GLU A 18 11.70 15.50 -4.72
N LEU A 19 11.56 15.09 -5.97
CA LEU A 19 10.37 14.39 -6.46
C LEU A 19 10.17 13.05 -5.75
N TYR A 20 11.25 12.27 -5.61
CA TYR A 20 11.30 11.01 -4.89
C TYR A 20 10.81 11.18 -3.46
N SER A 21 11.42 12.10 -2.70
CA SER A 21 11.08 12.32 -1.29
C SER A 21 9.62 12.72 -1.11
N SER A 22 9.06 13.50 -2.05
CA SER A 22 7.66 13.93 -2.03
C SER A 22 6.65 12.79 -2.29
N CYS A 23 7.06 11.71 -2.95
CA CYS A 23 6.16 10.64 -3.38
C CYS A 23 6.33 9.31 -2.63
N GLN A 24 7.48 9.06 -1.99
CA GLN A 24 7.83 7.75 -1.42
C GLN A 24 6.76 7.17 -0.50
N ARG A 25 6.26 7.96 0.44
CA ARG A 25 5.23 7.49 1.37
C ARG A 25 3.93 7.11 0.64
N SER A 26 3.51 7.91 -0.32
CA SER A 26 2.31 7.64 -1.13
C SER A 26 2.50 6.38 -1.97
N LEU A 27 3.68 6.20 -2.56
CA LEU A 27 4.01 5.03 -3.37
C LEU A 27 4.06 3.75 -2.53
N TYR A 28 4.60 3.82 -1.31
CA TYR A 28 4.57 2.70 -0.37
C TYR A 28 3.14 2.31 0.00
N VAL A 29 2.30 3.27 0.42
CA VAL A 29 0.90 3.02 0.78
C VAL A 29 0.14 2.42 -0.40
N TYR A 30 0.39 2.92 -1.62
CA TYR A 30 -0.14 2.34 -2.84
C TYR A 30 0.26 0.86 -2.95
N ILE A 31 1.55 0.52 -2.93
CA ILE A 31 2.01 -0.88 -3.06
C ILE A 31 1.44 -1.79 -1.96
N VAL A 32 1.42 -1.32 -0.70
CA VAL A 32 0.85 -2.06 0.43
C VAL A 32 -0.63 -2.35 0.21
N SER A 33 -1.40 -1.39 -0.33
CA SER A 33 -2.82 -1.60 -0.60
C SER A 33 -3.08 -2.71 -1.64
N LEU A 34 -2.11 -2.95 -2.52
CA LEU A 34 -2.25 -3.93 -3.62
C LEU A 34 -1.75 -5.33 -3.27
N ILE A 35 -0.73 -5.43 -2.41
CA ILE A 35 -0.12 -6.70 -2.00
C ILE A 35 -0.65 -7.17 -0.64
N GLY A 36 -1.04 -6.26 0.24
CA GLY A 36 -1.55 -6.56 1.58
C GLY A 36 -0.50 -7.12 2.55
N ASN A 37 0.76 -7.24 2.11
CA ASN A 37 1.91 -7.59 2.93
C ASN A 37 2.87 -6.40 3.03
N PRO A 38 2.99 -5.71 4.19
CA PRO A 38 3.92 -4.60 4.37
C PRO A 38 5.40 -4.93 4.15
N ILE A 39 5.83 -6.18 4.36
CA ILE A 39 7.22 -6.61 4.22
C ILE A 39 7.53 -6.74 2.73
N ASP A 40 6.77 -7.58 2.03
CA ASP A 40 6.94 -7.78 0.60
C ASP A 40 6.67 -6.49 -0.20
N ALA A 41 5.79 -5.61 0.31
CA ALA A 41 5.60 -4.28 -0.24
C ALA A 41 6.85 -3.40 -0.13
N HIS A 42 7.67 -3.57 0.91
CA HIS A 42 8.95 -2.86 1.03
C HIS A 42 9.93 -3.32 -0.05
N ASP A 43 10.04 -4.64 -0.27
CA ASP A 43 10.89 -5.20 -1.32
C ASP A 43 10.44 -4.73 -2.72
N VAL A 44 9.13 -4.75 -2.97
CA VAL A 44 8.55 -4.25 -4.23
C VAL A 44 8.76 -2.76 -4.41
N LEU A 45 8.68 -1.97 -3.34
CA LEU A 45 9.00 -0.54 -3.38
C LEU A 45 10.47 -0.31 -3.71
N GLN A 46 11.38 -1.08 -3.12
CA GLN A 46 12.81 -0.97 -3.39
C GLN A 46 13.12 -1.26 -4.86
N ASP A 47 12.55 -2.35 -5.40
CA ASP A 47 12.64 -2.70 -6.82
C ASP A 47 12.06 -1.59 -7.72
N ALA A 48 10.94 -0.98 -7.33
CA ALA A 48 10.36 0.14 -8.05
C ALA A 48 11.27 1.37 -8.02
N ASN A 49 11.87 1.69 -6.87
CA ASN A 49 12.77 2.82 -6.69
C ASN A 49 14.04 2.71 -7.55
N LEU A 50 14.63 1.51 -7.66
CA LEU A 50 15.75 1.27 -8.57
C LEU A 50 15.40 1.61 -10.02
N VAL A 51 14.17 1.29 -10.43
CA VAL A 51 13.71 1.47 -11.80
C VAL A 51 13.31 2.91 -12.06
N LEU A 52 12.76 3.59 -11.05
CA LEU A 52 12.52 5.03 -11.09
C LEU A 52 13.83 5.77 -11.34
N TRP A 53 14.89 5.41 -10.61
CA TRP A 53 16.20 5.99 -10.81
C TRP A 53 16.75 5.71 -12.21
N GLN A 54 16.77 4.44 -12.62
CA GLN A 54 17.29 4.02 -13.93
C GLN A 54 16.54 4.65 -15.12
N LYS A 55 15.27 5.00 -14.94
CA LYS A 55 14.43 5.58 -15.99
C LYS A 55 14.17 7.07 -15.81
N PHE A 56 14.81 7.73 -14.85
CA PHE A 56 14.49 9.13 -14.57
C PHE A 56 14.79 10.07 -15.75
N ASP A 57 15.75 9.71 -16.61
CA ASP A 57 15.99 10.47 -17.84
C ASP A 57 14.82 10.42 -18.83
N GLN A 58 13.93 9.45 -18.70
CA GLN A 58 12.69 9.32 -19.48
C GLN A 58 11.52 10.11 -18.88
N PHE A 59 11.68 10.68 -17.67
CA PHE A 59 10.64 11.47 -17.04
C PHE A 59 10.57 12.88 -17.63
N GLU A 60 9.40 13.23 -18.16
CA GLU A 60 9.11 14.56 -18.72
C GLU A 60 8.85 15.58 -17.61
N ARG A 61 9.67 16.63 -17.56
CA ARG A 61 9.53 17.73 -16.59
C ARG A 61 8.17 18.42 -16.69
N GLY A 62 7.62 18.80 -15.54
CA GLY A 62 6.31 19.47 -15.45
C GLY A 62 5.11 18.52 -15.53
N THR A 63 5.33 17.22 -15.75
CA THR A 63 4.28 16.20 -15.65
C THR A 63 4.16 15.65 -14.22
N ASN A 64 3.11 14.87 -13.92
CA ASN A 64 2.88 14.35 -12.59
C ASN A 64 3.81 13.16 -12.28
N PHE A 65 4.88 13.43 -11.52
CA PHE A 65 5.83 12.40 -11.09
C PHE A 65 5.20 11.27 -10.28
N LYS A 66 4.20 11.56 -9.43
CA LYS A 66 3.51 10.53 -8.63
C LYS A 66 2.79 9.53 -9.53
N ALA A 67 2.12 10.01 -10.57
CA ALA A 67 1.44 9.16 -11.55
C ALA A 67 2.43 8.27 -12.31
N TRP A 68 3.55 8.86 -12.77
CA TRP A 68 4.62 8.13 -13.43
C TRP A 68 5.24 7.05 -12.51
N ALA A 69 5.49 7.40 -11.25
CA ALA A 69 6.06 6.49 -10.27
C ALA A 69 5.14 5.31 -9.94
N ARG A 70 3.83 5.58 -9.83
CA ARG A 70 2.81 4.54 -9.63
C ARG A 70 2.74 3.58 -10.80
N GLU A 71 2.87 4.05 -12.04
CA GLU A 71 2.87 3.17 -13.21
C GLU A 71 4.04 2.18 -13.16
N ILE A 72 5.24 2.65 -12.78
CA ILE A 72 6.39 1.77 -12.57
C ILE A 72 6.12 0.77 -11.44
N ALA A 73 5.60 1.23 -10.30
CA ALA A 73 5.27 0.36 -9.16
C ALA A 73 4.18 -0.67 -9.53
N ARG A 74 3.21 -0.31 -10.37
CA ARG A 74 2.14 -1.19 -10.85
C ARG A 74 2.73 -2.42 -11.55
N TYR A 75 3.69 -2.24 -12.45
CA TYR A 75 4.38 -3.36 -13.10
C TYR A 75 5.14 -4.25 -12.10
N ARG A 76 5.73 -3.66 -11.05
CA ARG A 76 6.43 -4.43 -10.00
C ARG A 76 5.47 -5.24 -9.15
N VAL A 77 4.32 -4.66 -8.78
CA VAL A 77 3.24 -5.36 -8.09
C VAL A 77 2.70 -6.50 -8.94
N LEU A 78 2.43 -6.28 -10.24
CA LEU A 78 1.94 -7.33 -11.12
C LEU A 78 2.93 -8.49 -11.23
N ARG A 79 4.22 -8.20 -11.39
CA ARG A 79 5.28 -9.22 -11.40
C ARG A 79 5.33 -9.99 -10.08
N TYR A 80 5.29 -9.29 -8.95
CA TYR A 80 5.25 -9.91 -7.63
C TYR A 80 4.07 -10.89 -7.53
N ARG A 81 2.86 -10.46 -7.92
CA ARG A 81 1.65 -11.30 -7.85
C ARG A 81 1.66 -12.49 -8.82
N GLN A 82 2.28 -12.35 -9.99
CA GLN A 82 2.46 -13.48 -10.91
C GLN A 82 3.33 -14.58 -10.31
N ILE A 83 4.41 -14.20 -9.61
CA ILE A 83 5.31 -15.14 -8.93
C ILE A 83 4.60 -15.79 -7.73
N HIS A 84 3.78 -15.03 -7.01
CA HIS A 84 3.08 -15.47 -5.79
C HIS A 84 1.61 -15.86 -6.06
N ALA A 85 1.26 -16.21 -7.29
CA ALA A 85 -0.12 -16.46 -7.72
C ALA A 85 -0.79 -17.66 -7.00
N ASN A 86 0.02 -18.54 -6.39
CA ASN A 86 -0.46 -19.66 -5.58
C ASN A 86 -0.92 -19.25 -4.16
N ASP A 87 -0.59 -18.03 -3.70
CA ASP A 87 -0.78 -17.62 -2.30
C ASP A 87 -1.99 -16.72 -2.06
N ALA A 88 -2.60 -16.13 -3.11
CA ALA A 88 -3.83 -15.34 -3.01
C ALA A 88 -4.53 -15.10 -4.38
N PRO A 89 -5.85 -14.86 -4.41
CA PRO A 89 -6.53 -14.48 -5.64
C PRO A 89 -5.98 -13.15 -6.20
N ILE A 90 -5.75 -13.15 -7.51
CA ILE A 90 -5.33 -11.99 -8.30
C ILE A 90 -6.49 -10.99 -8.34
N MET A 91 -6.25 -9.77 -7.89
CA MET A 91 -7.17 -8.65 -8.09
C MET A 91 -7.05 -8.19 -9.54
N ASP A 92 -8.17 -7.95 -10.20
CA ASP A 92 -8.22 -7.48 -11.59
C ASP A 92 -7.37 -6.19 -11.74
N PRO A 93 -6.44 -6.13 -12.71
CA PRO A 93 -5.71 -4.91 -13.04
C PRO A 93 -6.59 -3.66 -13.23
N ALA A 94 -7.82 -3.80 -13.74
CA ALA A 94 -8.76 -2.69 -13.89
C ALA A 94 -9.25 -2.16 -12.52
N VAL A 95 -9.38 -3.02 -11.51
CA VAL A 95 -9.71 -2.62 -10.13
C VAL A 95 -8.53 -1.86 -9.51
N LEU A 96 -7.31 -2.24 -9.88
CA LEU A 96 -6.08 -1.55 -9.50
C LEU A 96 -6.06 -0.09 -9.98
N ASP A 97 -6.48 0.14 -11.22
CA ASP A 97 -6.51 1.47 -11.84
C ASP A 97 -7.60 2.36 -11.23
N VAL A 98 -8.70 1.79 -10.77
CA VAL A 98 -9.74 2.53 -10.02
C VAL A 98 -9.23 2.91 -8.63
N LEU A 99 -8.55 1.99 -7.94
CA LEU A 99 -7.94 2.26 -6.62
C LEU A 99 -6.85 3.33 -6.71
N ALA A 100 -5.98 3.26 -7.72
CA ALA A 100 -4.91 4.24 -7.95
C ALA A 100 -5.46 5.66 -8.11
N ARG A 101 -6.49 5.82 -8.96
CA ARG A 101 -7.14 7.13 -9.21
C ARG A 101 -7.80 7.69 -7.96
N ARG A 102 -8.54 6.87 -7.21
CA ARG A 102 -9.15 7.32 -5.95
C ARG A 102 -8.12 7.76 -4.90
N LEU A 103 -6.96 7.10 -4.84
CA LEU A 103 -5.86 7.50 -3.95
C LEU A 103 -5.17 8.80 -4.39
N ASP A 104 -5.29 9.23 -5.66
CA ASP A 104 -4.85 10.56 -6.11
C ASP A 104 -5.87 11.66 -5.79
N GLU A 105 -7.16 11.31 -5.77
CA GLU A 105 -8.27 12.22 -5.53
C GLU A 105 -8.58 12.43 -4.04
N THR A 106 -8.06 11.58 -3.16
CA THR A 106 -8.31 11.69 -1.71
C THR A 106 -7.55 12.89 -1.15
N ASP A 107 -8.28 13.90 -0.68
CA ASP A 107 -7.71 15.06 0.02
C ASP A 107 -7.06 14.62 1.35
N GLN A 108 -6.05 15.35 1.82
CA GLN A 108 -5.36 15.04 3.07
C GLN A 108 -6.32 15.04 4.27
N GLY A 109 -7.31 15.92 4.27
CA GLY A 109 -8.36 15.96 5.29
C GLY A 109 -9.22 14.69 5.33
N ASP A 110 -9.54 14.12 4.16
CA ASP A 110 -10.29 12.86 4.07
C ASP A 110 -9.46 11.66 4.52
N ALA A 111 -8.16 11.66 4.21
CA ALA A 111 -7.25 10.61 4.64
C ALA A 111 -7.10 10.57 6.17
N ASP A 112 -6.97 11.73 6.82
CA ASP A 112 -6.87 11.83 8.28
C ASP A 112 -8.18 11.41 8.95
N ARG A 113 -9.33 11.82 8.40
CA ARG A 113 -10.65 11.39 8.86
C ARG A 113 -10.81 9.88 8.80
N LEU A 114 -10.54 9.28 7.64
CA LEU A 114 -10.61 7.82 7.45
C LEU A 114 -9.65 7.07 8.37
N THR A 115 -8.46 7.64 8.62
CA THR A 115 -7.48 7.10 9.57
C THR A 115 -8.05 7.07 10.98
N GLY A 116 -8.67 8.16 11.45
CA GLY A 116 -9.33 8.22 12.75
C GLY A 116 -10.43 7.18 12.91
N LEU A 117 -11.30 7.02 11.90
CA LEU A 117 -12.35 6.00 11.89
C LEU A 117 -11.77 4.58 11.96
N LEU A 118 -10.72 4.31 11.19
CA LEU A 118 -10.05 3.01 11.20
C LEU A 118 -9.45 2.69 12.58
N LEU A 119 -8.77 3.66 13.22
CA LEU A 119 -8.23 3.47 14.57
C LEU A 119 -9.33 3.13 15.57
N GLY A 120 -10.45 3.86 15.56
CA GLY A 120 -11.61 3.54 16.40
C GLY A 120 -12.17 2.14 16.14
N CYS A 121 -12.22 1.71 14.88
CA CYS A 121 -12.62 0.35 14.53
C CYS A 121 -11.63 -0.73 15.00
N VAL A 122 -10.33 -0.46 14.99
CA VAL A 122 -9.30 -1.37 15.52
C VAL A 122 -9.43 -1.54 17.04
N GLU A 123 -9.78 -0.47 17.76
CA GLU A 123 -10.05 -0.53 19.21
C GLU A 123 -11.29 -1.35 19.57
N ARG A 124 -12.20 -1.58 18.61
CA ARG A 124 -13.38 -2.45 18.79
C ARG A 124 -13.08 -3.93 18.56
N LEU A 125 -11.93 -4.27 18.00
CA LEU A 125 -11.50 -5.67 17.86
C LEU A 125 -11.20 -6.28 19.24
N CYS A 126 -11.42 -7.60 19.36
CA CYS A 126 -10.96 -8.33 20.53
C CYS A 126 -9.43 -8.30 20.61
N GLU A 127 -8.89 -8.51 21.81
CA GLU A 127 -7.46 -8.40 22.09
C GLU A 127 -6.60 -9.29 21.18
N ALA A 128 -7.03 -10.53 20.95
CA ALA A 128 -6.32 -11.47 20.08
C ALA A 128 -6.25 -11.00 18.62
N ASP A 129 -7.34 -10.45 18.09
CA ASP A 129 -7.39 -9.94 16.72
C ASP A 129 -6.58 -8.64 16.59
N ARG A 130 -6.62 -7.77 17.62
CA ARG A 130 -5.83 -6.54 17.67
C ARG A 130 -4.33 -6.84 17.71
N GLU A 131 -3.91 -7.80 18.52
CA GLU A 131 -2.51 -8.20 18.59
C GLU A 131 -2.03 -8.83 17.28
N LEU A 132 -2.87 -9.64 16.63
CA LEU A 132 -2.55 -10.21 15.32
C LEU A 132 -2.36 -9.11 14.25
N ILE A 133 -3.18 -8.06 14.26
CA ILE A 133 -3.01 -6.88 13.39
C ILE A 133 -1.73 -6.12 13.75
N ARG A 134 -1.45 -5.91 15.04
CA ARG A 134 -0.25 -5.18 15.49
C ARG A 134 1.03 -5.88 15.04
N LEU A 135 1.15 -7.19 15.29
CA LEU A 135 2.28 -7.99 14.83
C LEU A 135 2.42 -7.93 13.30
N ARG A 136 1.30 -7.99 12.58
CA ARG A 136 1.32 -8.01 11.12
C ARG A 136 1.70 -6.68 10.47
N TYR A 137 1.12 -5.57 10.95
CA TYR A 137 1.18 -4.27 10.27
C TYR A 137 2.06 -3.24 10.99
N HIS A 138 2.24 -3.33 12.30
CA HIS A 138 3.14 -2.44 13.04
C HIS A 138 4.56 -3.01 13.11
N TYR A 139 4.69 -4.30 13.41
CA TYR A 139 6.00 -4.96 13.52
C TYR A 139 6.45 -5.66 12.25
N ALA A 140 5.62 -5.64 11.19
CA ALA A 140 5.91 -6.26 9.90
C ALA A 140 6.41 -7.72 10.08
N VAL A 141 5.69 -8.53 10.87
CA VAL A 141 6.00 -9.96 11.03
C VAL A 141 5.34 -10.76 9.90
N GLN A 142 6.08 -11.72 9.33
CA GLN A 142 5.58 -12.58 8.25
C GLN A 142 4.49 -13.54 8.75
N VAL A 143 3.58 -13.95 7.85
CA VAL A 143 2.53 -14.93 8.17
C VAL A 143 3.12 -16.25 8.66
N LYS A 144 4.23 -16.69 8.06
CA LYS A 144 4.97 -17.89 8.46
C LYS A 144 5.48 -17.80 9.90
N GLU A 145 6.15 -16.70 10.24
CA GLU A 145 6.66 -16.49 11.60
C GLU A 145 5.51 -16.32 12.62
N LEU A 146 4.41 -15.68 12.23
CA LEU A 146 3.19 -15.62 13.04
C LEU A 146 2.59 -17.00 13.30
N ALA A 147 2.56 -17.85 12.27
CA ALA A 147 2.06 -19.21 12.36
C ALA A 147 2.88 -20.04 13.37
N GLU A 148 4.21 -19.94 13.29
CA GLU A 148 5.14 -20.57 14.23
C GLU A 148 4.93 -20.05 15.66
N ARG A 149 4.91 -18.72 15.86
CA ARG A 149 4.71 -18.10 17.19
C ARG A 149 3.37 -18.44 17.83
N LEU A 150 2.32 -18.56 17.03
CA LEU A 150 0.96 -18.83 17.50
C LEU A 150 0.62 -20.33 17.52
N ASN A 151 1.55 -21.20 17.12
CA ASN A 151 1.35 -22.63 16.95
C ASN A 151 0.09 -22.96 16.11
N ARG A 152 -0.04 -22.27 14.97
CA ARG A 152 -1.15 -22.40 14.01
C ARG A 152 -0.59 -22.64 12.61
N SER A 153 -1.43 -23.12 11.69
CA SER A 153 -1.02 -23.18 10.27
C SER A 153 -1.02 -21.78 9.64
N GLU A 154 -0.16 -21.56 8.64
CA GLU A 154 -0.13 -20.32 7.86
C GLU A 154 -1.50 -19.97 7.27
N ASN A 155 -2.23 -20.98 6.79
CA ASN A 155 -3.59 -20.81 6.27
C ASN A 155 -4.56 -20.31 7.37
N ALA A 156 -4.49 -20.85 8.59
CA ALA A 156 -5.33 -20.39 9.70
C ALA A 156 -5.04 -18.93 10.10
N VAL A 157 -3.77 -18.52 10.06
CA VAL A 157 -3.36 -17.13 10.27
C VAL A 157 -3.88 -16.22 9.15
N SER A 158 -3.69 -16.60 7.89
CA SER A 158 -4.20 -15.87 6.72
C SER A 158 -5.72 -15.72 6.73
N GLN A 159 -6.46 -16.77 7.10
CA GLN A 159 -7.92 -16.70 7.24
C GLN A 159 -8.34 -15.77 8.37
N SER A 160 -7.62 -15.78 9.50
CA SER A 160 -7.89 -14.86 10.61
C SER A 160 -7.65 -13.41 10.21
N LEU A 161 -6.52 -13.10 9.58
CA LEU A 161 -6.23 -11.78 9.01
C LEU A 161 -7.27 -11.36 7.97
N GLY A 162 -7.73 -12.28 7.13
CA GLY A 162 -8.81 -12.04 6.16
C GLY A 162 -10.14 -11.69 6.84
N ARG A 163 -10.50 -12.40 7.92
CA ARG A 163 -11.71 -12.13 8.71
C ARG A 163 -11.64 -10.75 9.37
N ILE A 164 -10.52 -10.42 10.00
CA ILE A 164 -10.31 -9.13 10.68
C ILE A 164 -10.42 -7.99 9.67
N ARG A 165 -9.76 -8.10 8.50
CA ARG A 165 -9.87 -7.10 7.43
C ARG A 165 -11.31 -6.87 6.96
N ARG A 166 -12.12 -7.93 6.86
CA ARG A 166 -13.55 -7.81 6.53
C ARG A 166 -14.34 -7.10 7.62
N ALA A 167 -14.07 -7.42 8.89
CA ALA A 167 -14.71 -6.77 10.03
C ALA A 167 -14.36 -5.27 10.11
N LEU A 168 -13.08 -4.93 9.96
CA LEU A 168 -12.61 -3.53 9.94
C LEU A 168 -13.23 -2.74 8.79
N ARG A 169 -13.25 -3.30 7.57
CA ARG A 169 -13.89 -2.64 6.43
C ARG A 169 -15.36 -2.36 6.71
N LYS A 170 -16.12 -3.36 7.19
CA LYS A 170 -17.53 -3.19 7.50
C LYS A 170 -17.74 -2.10 8.56
N CYS A 171 -16.92 -2.08 9.60
CA CYS A 171 -16.95 -1.05 10.63
C CYS A 171 -16.73 0.34 10.03
N VAL A 172 -15.66 0.53 9.24
CA VAL A 172 -15.37 1.83 8.61
C VAL A 172 -16.49 2.26 7.66
N GLU A 173 -17.03 1.36 6.84
CA GLU A 173 -18.18 1.66 5.97
C GLU A 173 -19.42 2.12 6.76
N GLU A 174 -19.68 1.54 7.93
CA GLU A 174 -20.78 1.96 8.82
C GLU A 174 -20.50 3.32 9.50
N GLU A 175 -19.25 3.57 9.92
CA GLU A 175 -18.82 4.84 10.52
C GLU A 175 -18.87 6.00 9.52
N VAL A 176 -18.45 5.75 8.26
CA VAL A 176 -18.51 6.75 7.18
C VAL A 176 -19.95 7.16 6.91
N LYS A 177 -20.87 6.19 6.74
CA LYS A 177 -22.30 6.47 6.53
C LYS A 177 -22.90 7.31 7.65
N ARG A 178 -22.60 6.96 8.91
CA ARG A 178 -23.07 7.72 10.08
C ARG A 178 -22.53 9.15 10.13
N SER A 179 -21.29 9.37 9.67
CA SER A 179 -20.68 10.69 9.64
C SER A 179 -21.34 11.57 8.57
N GLU A 180 -21.69 11.00 7.42
CA GLU A 180 -22.39 11.69 6.33
C GLU A 180 -23.85 12.03 6.69
N GLU A 181 -24.54 11.16 7.44
CA GLU A 181 -25.90 11.41 7.94
C GLU A 181 -25.96 12.52 9.01
N GLY A 182 -24.90 12.68 9.80
CA GLY A 182 -24.78 13.73 10.82
C GLY A 182 -24.50 15.13 10.27
N GLU A 183 -23.88 15.24 9.09
CA GLU A 183 -23.63 16.53 8.41
C GLU A 183 -24.86 17.07 7.66
N HIS A 184 -25.86 16.24 7.37
CA HIS A 184 -27.07 16.65 6.64
C HIS A 184 -28.22 17.13 7.55
N THR A 185 -28.04 17.09 8.88
CA THR A 185 -29.04 17.51 9.88
C THR A 185 -28.61 18.71 10.74
N ALA A 186 -27.49 19.36 10.40
CA ALA A 186 -27.03 20.63 11.00
C ALA A 186 -27.08 21.76 9.96
#